data_AF-A0A355R8Q7-F1
#
_entry.id   AF-A0A355R8Q7-F1
#
_cell.length_a   1.000
_cell.length_b   1.000
_cell.length_c   1.000
_cell.angle_alpha   90.00
_cell.angle_beta   90.00
_cell.angle_gamma   90.00
#
_symmetry.space_group_name_H-M   'P 1'
#
loop_
_entity.id
_entity.type
_entity.pdbx_description
1 polymer ?
#
loop_
_entity_poly.entity_id
_entity_poly.type
_entity_poly.pdbx_seq_one_letter_code
_entity_poly.pdbx_strand_id
1 'polypeptide(L)'
;MAVTELHLQDRLTRLSLAPEIGASLVNWQVKATGQALLRHTDAAALASGTPRRLACYPLAPWSNRIAEGGFARPGGWQALLPNTGHDPYPIHGSAWQQASQVEHHSEQRARLTLDSAVPFAYRATLDVHLHEGCLNLDLHVTHLDESANWYGLGLHPYFPRYPDTKLYASARKVWLAEDGRLPSYQAEVPEQWRFDAMGRLPETVVDHAFSGWPGECVIEQPSAGYRLACSASGAEHFLLFCPQGQGFFCFEPVSHPINAHHLPGRPGLRLLHRGEAMNLGFRMQYRAL
;
A
#
# COMPACT_ATOMS: atom_id res chain seq x y z
N MET A 1 -3.76 22.95 -12.61
CA MET A 1 -2.39 23.32 -12.20
C MET A 1 -1.47 22.19 -12.63
N ALA A 2 -0.23 22.47 -13.04
CA ALA A 2 0.72 21.41 -13.37
C ALA A 2 1.12 20.69 -12.08
N VAL A 3 1.10 19.36 -12.08
CA VAL A 3 1.49 18.56 -10.91
C VAL A 3 3.00 18.67 -10.74
N THR A 4 3.44 19.08 -9.56
CA THR A 4 4.88 19.13 -9.25
C THR A 4 5.40 17.72 -8.97
N GLU A 5 6.33 17.24 -9.79
CA GLU A 5 7.04 15.98 -9.54
C GLU A 5 8.37 16.22 -8.82
N LEU A 6 8.63 15.43 -7.78
CA LEU A 6 9.97 15.28 -7.20
C LEU A 6 10.66 14.10 -7.86
N HIS A 7 11.96 14.24 -8.14
CA HIS A 7 12.76 13.17 -8.74
C HIS A 7 13.88 12.73 -7.82
N LEU A 8 13.98 11.42 -7.63
CA LEU A 8 15.09 10.75 -6.95
C LEU A 8 15.79 9.82 -7.94
N GLN A 9 17.08 9.59 -7.74
CA GLN A 9 17.84 8.61 -8.49
C GLN A 9 19.02 8.09 -7.68
N ASP A 10 19.44 6.88 -8.01
CA ASP A 10 20.76 6.35 -7.67
C ASP A 10 21.49 5.94 -8.96
N ARG A 11 22.49 5.07 -8.83
CA ARG A 11 23.25 4.56 -9.98
C ARG A 11 22.41 3.66 -10.89
N LEU A 12 21.43 2.94 -10.37
CA LEU A 12 20.69 1.88 -11.07
C LEU A 12 19.27 2.29 -11.49
N THR A 13 18.58 3.06 -10.65
CA THR A 13 17.16 3.34 -10.79
C THR A 13 16.85 4.83 -10.59
N ARG A 14 15.69 5.26 -11.08
CA ARG A 14 15.11 6.59 -10.84
C ARG A 14 13.67 6.45 -10.40
N LEU A 15 13.23 7.37 -9.56
CA LEU A 15 11.90 7.45 -8.99
C LEU A 15 11.34 8.86 -9.20
N SER A 16 10.07 8.98 -9.56
CA SER A 16 9.33 10.24 -9.42
C SER A 16 8.17 10.11 -8.44
N LEU A 17 7.86 11.20 -7.74
CA LEU A 17 6.84 11.32 -6.71
C LEU A 17 5.95 12.54 -7.00
N ALA A 18 4.67 12.46 -6.67
CA ALA A 18 3.73 13.58 -6.74
C ALA A 18 3.20 13.89 -5.32
N PRO A 19 3.81 14.82 -4.57
CA PRO A 19 3.39 15.16 -3.21
C PRO A 19 1.92 15.61 -3.12
N GLU A 20 1.47 16.36 -4.13
CA GLU A 20 0.11 16.91 -4.22
C GLU A 20 -0.97 15.85 -4.46
N ILE A 21 -0.58 14.67 -4.97
CA ILE A 21 -1.49 13.56 -5.27
C ILE A 21 -1.27 12.48 -4.22
N GLY A 22 -1.58 12.77 -2.95
CA GLY A 22 -1.56 11.77 -1.89
C GLY A 22 -0.19 11.21 -1.55
N ALA A 23 0.90 11.98 -1.74
CA ALA A 23 2.28 11.49 -1.61
C ALA A 23 2.58 10.26 -2.51
N SER A 24 1.95 10.19 -3.68
CA SER A 24 2.09 9.02 -4.55
C SER A 24 3.47 8.92 -5.19
N LEU A 25 3.93 7.67 -5.35
CA LEU A 25 4.96 7.34 -6.32
C LEU A 25 4.33 7.37 -7.71
N VAL A 26 5.02 7.97 -8.66
CA VAL A 26 4.55 8.14 -10.05
C VAL A 26 5.19 7.10 -10.94
N ASN A 27 6.53 7.04 -11.00
CA ASN A 27 7.27 6.04 -11.77
C ASN A 27 8.53 5.61 -11.02
N TRP A 28 8.75 4.30 -10.85
CA TRP A 28 10.04 3.74 -10.44
C TRP A 28 10.57 2.85 -11.55
N GLN A 29 11.78 3.11 -12.04
CA GLN A 29 12.30 2.45 -13.24
C GLN A 29 13.82 2.31 -13.26
N VAL A 30 14.31 1.32 -14.02
CA VAL A 30 15.73 1.10 -14.30
C VAL A 30 16.26 2.21 -15.21
N LYS A 31 17.38 2.84 -14.85
CA LYS A 31 17.95 3.96 -15.61
C LYS A 31 18.46 3.55 -17.00
N ALA A 32 19.10 2.39 -17.09
CA ALA A 32 19.74 1.93 -18.32
C ALA A 32 18.74 1.54 -19.42
N THR A 33 17.60 0.94 -19.05
CA THR A 33 16.63 0.38 -20.00
C THR A 33 15.30 1.12 -20.04
N GLY A 34 15.01 1.93 -19.02
CA GLY A 34 13.69 2.53 -18.83
C GLY A 34 12.65 1.54 -18.28
N GLN A 35 13.00 0.27 -18.03
CA GLN A 35 12.09 -0.76 -17.52
C GLN A 35 11.40 -0.31 -16.24
N ALA A 36 10.06 -0.31 -16.26
CA ALA A 36 9.24 0.03 -15.10
C ALA A 36 9.29 -1.10 -14.05
N LEU A 37 9.53 -0.72 -12.80
CA LEU A 37 9.59 -1.61 -11.63
C LEU A 37 8.29 -1.55 -10.82
N LEU A 38 7.59 -0.41 -10.87
CA LEU A 38 6.18 -0.28 -10.53
C LEU A 38 5.38 0.04 -11.80
N ARG A 39 4.05 0.01 -11.73
CA ARG A 39 3.17 0.36 -12.84
C ARG A 39 3.59 1.71 -13.43
N HIS A 40 3.78 1.73 -14.75
CA HIS A 40 4.10 2.96 -15.45
C HIS A 40 2.92 3.93 -15.40
N THR A 41 3.22 5.18 -15.04
CA THR A 41 2.27 6.28 -15.10
C THR A 41 2.59 7.15 -16.31
N ASP A 42 1.66 7.19 -17.26
CA ASP A 42 1.72 8.12 -18.40
C ASP A 42 1.18 9.51 -18.03
N ALA A 43 1.31 10.47 -18.96
CA ALA A 43 0.85 11.84 -18.74
C ALA A 43 -0.66 11.94 -18.47
N ALA A 44 -1.49 11.08 -19.09
CA ALA A 44 -2.94 11.09 -18.89
C ALA A 44 -3.33 10.53 -17.51
N ALA A 45 -2.59 9.54 -17.02
CA ALA A 45 -2.71 9.00 -15.67
C ALA A 45 -2.29 10.03 -14.63
N LEU A 46 -1.18 10.74 -14.83
CA LEU A 46 -0.75 11.82 -13.94
C LEU A 46 -1.77 12.97 -13.92
N ALA A 47 -2.24 13.41 -15.09
CA ALA A 47 -3.22 14.49 -15.23
C ALA A 47 -4.59 14.16 -14.62
N SER A 48 -4.89 12.88 -14.38
CA SER A 48 -6.14 12.46 -13.75
C SER A 48 -6.24 12.85 -12.27
N GLY A 49 -5.11 13.19 -11.63
CA GLY A 49 -5.07 13.63 -10.24
C GLY A 49 -5.48 12.56 -9.21
N THR A 50 -5.54 11.28 -9.59
CA THR A 50 -5.91 10.20 -8.68
C THR A 50 -4.75 9.22 -8.44
N PRO A 51 -4.37 8.95 -7.16
CA PRO A 51 -3.34 7.97 -6.82
C PRO A 51 -3.59 6.56 -7.39
N ARG A 52 -4.87 6.21 -7.60
CA ARG A 52 -5.28 4.90 -8.17
C ARG A 52 -4.83 4.68 -9.60
N ARG A 53 -4.34 5.72 -10.28
CA ARG A 53 -3.72 5.63 -11.61
C ARG A 53 -2.18 5.79 -11.56
N LEU A 54 -1.59 5.96 -10.38
CA LEU A 54 -0.15 6.12 -10.16
C LEU A 54 0.53 4.82 -9.69
N ALA A 55 1.82 4.84 -9.36
CA ALA A 55 2.57 3.61 -9.06
C ALA A 55 2.35 3.06 -7.65
N CYS A 56 2.21 3.91 -6.63
CA CYS A 56 1.99 3.52 -5.23
C CYS A 56 1.49 4.72 -4.41
N TYR A 57 0.71 4.49 -3.36
CA TYR A 57 0.33 5.52 -2.40
C TYR A 57 0.17 4.94 -0.97
N PRO A 58 0.36 5.77 0.07
CA PRO A 58 0.21 5.35 1.46
C PRO A 58 -1.25 5.17 1.87
N LEU A 59 -1.47 4.21 2.76
CA LEU A 59 -2.77 3.88 3.35
C LEU A 59 -2.74 4.27 4.83
N ALA A 60 -3.38 5.39 5.16
CA ALA A 60 -3.47 5.91 6.52
C ALA A 60 -4.71 6.79 6.69
N PRO A 61 -5.42 6.74 7.83
CA PRO A 61 -5.09 6.00 9.05
C PRO A 61 -5.63 4.55 9.09
N TRP A 62 -6.08 3.99 7.96
CA TRP A 62 -6.39 2.56 7.83
C TRP A 62 -6.13 2.08 6.39
N SER A 63 -5.99 0.76 6.23
CA SER A 63 -5.97 0.09 4.93
C SER A 63 -7.33 -0.49 4.56
N ASN A 64 -7.64 -0.52 3.26
CA ASN A 64 -8.81 -1.16 2.68
C ASN A 64 -10.14 -0.70 3.31
N ARG A 65 -11.20 -1.51 3.20
CA ARG A 65 -12.60 -1.14 3.46
C ARG A 65 -12.97 -1.26 4.94
N ILE A 66 -13.90 -0.41 5.37
CA ILE A 66 -14.59 -0.49 6.66
C ILE A 66 -16.11 -0.53 6.40
N ALA A 67 -16.78 -1.55 6.94
CA ALA A 67 -18.24 -1.71 6.85
C ALA A 67 -19.00 -0.82 7.85
N GLU A 68 -20.34 -0.86 7.77
CA GLU A 68 -21.27 -0.30 8.77
C GLU A 68 -21.21 1.22 8.95
N GLY A 69 -20.58 1.95 8.03
CA GLY A 69 -20.54 3.43 8.05
C GLY A 69 -19.70 4.01 9.18
N GLY A 70 -18.74 3.24 9.71
CA GLY A 70 -17.91 3.67 10.82
C GLY A 70 -17.41 2.52 11.68
N PHE A 71 -16.94 2.84 12.88
CA PHE A 71 -16.52 1.84 13.85
C PHE A 71 -16.56 2.35 15.29
N ALA A 72 -16.61 1.42 16.25
CA ALA A 72 -16.54 1.75 17.67
C ALA A 72 -15.11 2.09 18.11
N ARG A 73 -14.98 3.12 18.95
CA ARG A 73 -13.77 3.60 19.63
C ARG A 73 -14.09 3.86 21.11
N PRO A 74 -13.10 4.01 22.01
CA PRO A 74 -13.37 4.20 23.44
C PRO A 74 -14.32 5.37 23.75
N GLY A 75 -14.24 6.45 22.97
CA GLY A 75 -15.11 7.64 23.10
C GLY A 75 -16.45 7.56 22.36
N GLY A 76 -16.86 6.39 21.85
CA GLY A 76 -18.15 6.21 21.16
C GLY A 76 -18.00 5.74 19.70
N TRP A 77 -18.89 6.20 18.83
CA TRP A 77 -18.90 5.81 17.42
C TRP A 77 -18.13 6.80 16.54
N GLN A 78 -17.17 6.32 15.75
CA GLN A 78 -16.54 7.08 14.67
C GLN A 78 -17.32 6.83 13.39
N ALA A 79 -18.14 7.79 12.97
CA ALA A 79 -18.79 7.72 11.67
C ALA A 79 -17.77 7.92 10.54
N LEU A 80 -17.96 7.18 9.45
CA LEU A 80 -17.22 7.29 8.20
C LEU A 80 -18.19 7.23 7.02
N LEU A 81 -17.99 8.13 6.06
CA LEU A 81 -18.70 8.10 4.78
C LEU A 81 -17.79 7.48 3.71
N PRO A 82 -18.36 6.86 2.66
CA PRO A 82 -17.60 6.48 1.49
C PRO A 82 -16.83 7.69 0.96
N ASN A 83 -15.52 7.54 0.81
CA ASN A 83 -14.62 8.63 0.50
C ASN A 83 -14.27 8.69 -0.99
N THR A 84 -14.92 7.88 -1.83
CA THR A 84 -14.64 7.82 -3.26
C THR A 84 -15.84 7.31 -4.05
N GLY A 85 -15.91 7.63 -5.35
CA GLY A 85 -17.03 7.21 -6.21
C GLY A 85 -16.95 5.78 -6.76
N HIS A 86 -15.88 5.03 -6.48
CA HIS A 86 -15.66 3.69 -7.05
C HIS A 86 -15.87 2.55 -6.06
N ASP A 87 -16.16 2.85 -4.79
CA ASP A 87 -16.38 1.85 -3.76
C ASP A 87 -17.50 2.34 -2.81
N PRO A 88 -18.47 1.49 -2.44
CA PRO A 88 -19.54 1.87 -1.53
C PRO A 88 -19.08 1.98 -0.06
N TYR A 89 -17.83 1.61 0.26
CA TYR A 89 -17.28 1.69 1.61
C TYR A 89 -16.25 2.82 1.74
N PRO A 90 -16.05 3.40 2.94
CA PRO A 90 -14.83 4.14 3.26
C PRO A 90 -13.62 3.21 3.08
N ILE A 91 -12.64 3.65 2.28
CA ILE A 91 -11.51 2.81 1.85
C ILE A 91 -10.17 3.57 1.92
N HIS A 92 -9.11 2.88 2.34
CA HIS A 92 -7.71 3.33 2.26
C HIS A 92 -7.32 4.56 3.10
N GLY A 93 -8.15 4.94 4.05
CA GLY A 93 -7.88 6.13 4.84
C GLY A 93 -8.14 7.42 4.07
N SER A 94 -7.59 8.51 4.56
CA SER A 94 -7.71 9.85 4.00
C SER A 94 -6.37 10.41 3.51
N ALA A 95 -5.24 9.80 3.86
CA ALA A 95 -3.92 10.31 3.49
C ALA A 95 -3.71 10.37 1.96
N TRP A 96 -4.15 9.32 1.25
CA TRP A 96 -4.03 9.25 -0.20
C TRP A 96 -4.85 10.33 -0.94
N GLN A 97 -5.77 11.02 -0.28
CA GLN A 97 -6.66 12.00 -0.91
C GLN A 97 -6.22 13.45 -0.67
N GLN A 98 -5.09 13.64 0.01
CA GLN A 98 -4.64 14.95 0.48
C GLN A 98 -3.24 15.26 -0.03
N ALA A 99 -3.00 16.54 -0.33
CA ALA A 99 -1.67 17.00 -0.68
C ALA A 99 -0.76 16.95 0.54
N SER A 100 0.44 16.38 0.36
CA SER A 100 1.48 16.38 1.39
C SER A 100 2.46 17.53 1.15
N GLN A 101 2.97 18.09 2.24
CA GLN A 101 4.04 19.07 2.23
C GLN A 101 5.39 18.37 2.04
N VAL A 102 6.30 19.02 1.31
CA VAL A 102 7.66 18.52 1.11
C VAL A 102 8.55 19.10 2.20
N GLU A 103 8.93 18.27 3.17
CA GLU A 103 9.83 18.68 4.27
C GLU A 103 11.30 18.57 3.86
N HIS A 104 11.62 17.60 2.99
CA HIS A 104 12.98 17.40 2.50
C HIS A 104 12.95 16.77 1.10
N HIS A 105 13.86 17.19 0.23
CA HIS A 105 14.13 16.58 -1.06
C HIS A 105 15.62 16.69 -1.41
N SER A 106 16.17 15.59 -1.89
CA SER A 106 17.54 15.46 -2.38
C SER A 106 17.58 14.42 -3.50
N GLU A 107 18.74 14.19 -4.09
CA GLU A 107 18.89 13.20 -5.16
C GLU A 107 18.43 11.79 -4.76
N GLN A 108 18.59 11.38 -3.50
CA GLN A 108 18.30 10.00 -3.06
C GLN A 108 17.18 9.91 -2.03
N ARG A 109 16.67 11.04 -1.53
CA ARG A 109 15.72 11.06 -0.41
C ARG A 109 14.63 12.10 -0.59
N ALA A 110 13.42 11.78 -0.17
CA ALA A 110 12.36 12.73 0.07
C ALA A 110 11.63 12.41 1.39
N ARG A 111 11.19 13.46 2.09
CA ARG A 111 10.28 13.35 3.23
C ARG A 111 9.03 14.17 2.93
N LEU A 112 7.89 13.50 2.95
CA LEU A 112 6.58 14.09 2.71
C LEU A 112 5.76 14.01 3.99
N THR A 113 5.13 15.11 4.40
CA THR A 113 4.33 15.17 5.63
C THR A 113 2.93 15.69 5.33
N LEU A 114 1.95 15.05 5.95
CA LEU A 114 0.54 15.44 5.91
C LEU A 114 0.05 15.64 7.34
N ASP A 115 -0.43 16.84 7.63
CA ASP A 115 -1.28 17.11 8.80
C ASP A 115 -2.74 17.00 8.36
N SER A 116 -3.42 15.94 8.79
CA SER A 116 -4.80 15.67 8.45
C SER A 116 -5.70 15.97 9.63
N ALA A 117 -6.86 16.57 9.36
CA ALA A 117 -7.98 16.68 10.31
C ALA A 117 -9.09 15.67 10.01
N VAL A 118 -8.96 14.89 8.93
CA VAL A 118 -9.99 13.96 8.44
C VAL A 118 -9.50 12.52 8.56
N PRO A 119 -10.29 11.58 9.12
CA PRO A 119 -11.57 11.80 9.81
C PRO A 119 -11.40 12.32 11.26
N PHE A 120 -10.16 12.43 11.72
CA PHE A 120 -9.72 12.98 13.01
C PHE A 120 -8.29 13.49 12.87
N ALA A 121 -7.78 14.21 13.87
CA ALA A 121 -6.46 14.82 13.79
C ALA A 121 -5.30 13.80 13.87
N TYR A 122 -4.43 13.81 12.86
CA TYR A 122 -3.20 13.02 12.84
C TYR A 122 -2.15 13.61 11.90
N ARG A 123 -0.88 13.27 12.13
CA ARG A 123 0.22 13.55 11.21
C ARG A 123 0.67 12.26 10.56
N ALA A 124 0.74 12.20 9.23
CA ALA A 124 1.42 11.15 8.49
C ALA A 124 2.73 11.68 7.91
N THR A 125 3.77 10.85 7.90
CA THR A 125 5.05 11.13 7.26
C THR A 125 5.46 9.93 6.43
N LEU A 126 5.79 10.17 5.17
CA LEU A 126 6.36 9.18 4.26
C LEU A 126 7.81 9.56 3.98
N ASP A 127 8.72 8.75 4.50
CA ASP A 127 10.14 8.80 4.18
C ASP A 127 10.42 7.88 2.98
N VAL A 128 11.03 8.46 1.94
CA VAL A 128 11.38 7.75 0.71
C VAL A 128 12.89 7.81 0.55
N HIS A 129 13.54 6.66 0.42
CA HIS A 129 14.98 6.57 0.23
C HIS A 129 15.32 5.58 -0.89
N LEU A 130 16.13 6.04 -1.83
CA LEU A 130 16.61 5.27 -2.97
C LEU A 130 18.14 5.11 -2.89
N HIS A 131 18.62 3.87 -2.85
CA HIS A 131 20.05 3.58 -2.77
C HIS A 131 20.40 2.24 -3.41
N GLU A 132 21.33 2.21 -4.37
CA GLU A 132 21.80 1.00 -5.07
C GLU A 132 20.65 0.05 -5.53
N GLY A 133 19.64 0.62 -6.19
CA GLY A 133 18.46 -0.08 -6.68
C GLY A 133 17.47 -0.50 -5.59
N CYS A 134 17.66 -0.03 -4.36
CA CYS A 134 16.78 -0.31 -3.24
C CYS A 134 15.87 0.89 -2.97
N LEU A 135 14.56 0.69 -3.14
CA LEU A 135 13.54 1.64 -2.72
C LEU A 135 13.05 1.28 -1.31
N ASN A 136 13.24 2.19 -0.36
CA ASN A 136 12.70 2.10 0.99
C ASN A 136 11.59 3.12 1.16
N LEU A 137 10.45 2.68 1.69
CA LEU A 137 9.28 3.48 2.02
C LEU A 137 8.98 3.25 3.50
N ASP A 138 9.12 4.30 4.32
CA ASP A 138 8.80 4.26 5.74
C ASP A 138 7.63 5.20 6.01
N LEU A 139 6.46 4.62 6.31
CA LEU A 139 5.25 5.35 6.65
C LEU A 139 5.11 5.41 8.17
N HIS A 140 5.06 6.62 8.71
CA HIS A 140 4.86 6.89 10.13
C HIS A 140 3.59 7.71 10.33
N VAL A 141 2.82 7.40 11.37
CA VAL A 141 1.70 8.23 11.81
C VAL A 141 1.83 8.56 13.28
N THR A 142 1.44 9.78 13.64
CA THR A 142 1.27 10.23 15.03
C THR A 142 -0.16 10.70 15.22
N HIS A 143 -0.82 10.20 16.26
CA HIS A 143 -2.16 10.63 16.61
C HIS A 143 -2.14 12.00 17.30
N LEU A 144 -2.96 12.94 16.83
CA LEU A 144 -2.98 14.31 17.36
C LEU A 144 -4.32 14.70 18.00
N ASP A 145 -5.37 13.92 17.78
CA ASP A 145 -6.68 14.15 18.37
C ASP A 145 -6.65 14.02 19.90
N GLU A 146 -7.63 14.58 20.59
CA GLU A 146 -7.78 14.41 22.05
C GLU A 146 -8.27 13.01 22.38
N SER A 147 -9.23 12.54 21.59
CA SER A 147 -9.84 11.24 21.83
C SER A 147 -9.02 10.18 21.11
N ALA A 148 -8.69 9.07 21.78
CA ALA A 148 -7.92 7.95 21.21
C ALA A 148 -8.67 7.23 20.09
N ASN A 149 -7.95 6.83 19.03
CA ASN A 149 -8.56 6.21 17.85
C ASN A 149 -7.78 4.99 17.32
N TRP A 150 -8.44 4.15 16.54
CA TRP A 150 -7.85 2.97 15.92
C TRP A 150 -7.08 3.35 14.67
N TYR A 151 -5.88 2.78 14.55
CA TYR A 151 -4.99 2.95 13.42
C TYR A 151 -4.61 1.61 12.81
N GLY A 152 -4.50 1.65 11.50
CA GLY A 152 -3.87 0.64 10.68
C GLY A 152 -3.10 1.32 9.56
N LEU A 153 -2.03 0.68 9.07
CA LEU A 153 -1.20 1.25 8.01
C LEU A 153 -1.08 0.28 6.84
N GLY A 154 -0.73 0.84 5.69
CA GLY A 154 -0.34 0.06 4.52
C GLY A 154 0.24 0.90 3.40
N LEU A 155 0.67 0.22 2.34
CA LEU A 155 1.08 0.82 1.08
C LEU A 155 0.37 0.09 -0.05
N HIS A 156 -0.01 0.79 -1.11
CA HIS A 156 -0.71 0.21 -2.25
C HIS A 156 0.12 0.22 -3.55
N PRO A 157 1.24 -0.53 -3.64
CA PRO A 157 2.04 -0.58 -4.85
C PRO A 157 1.35 -1.38 -5.95
N TYR A 158 1.34 -0.81 -7.16
CA TYR A 158 0.96 -1.48 -8.39
C TYR A 158 2.23 -1.98 -9.07
N PHE A 159 2.33 -3.28 -9.29
CA PHE A 159 3.45 -3.89 -10.01
C PHE A 159 3.01 -4.22 -11.44
N PRO A 160 3.91 -4.12 -12.44
CA PRO A 160 3.64 -4.66 -13.78
C PRO A 160 3.27 -6.15 -13.70
N ARG A 161 2.33 -6.58 -14.54
CA ARG A 161 1.93 -7.99 -14.67
C ARG A 161 2.19 -8.44 -16.10
N TYR A 162 3.12 -9.37 -16.25
CA TYR A 162 3.43 -10.09 -17.48
C TYR A 162 2.86 -11.50 -17.40
N PRO A 163 2.70 -12.21 -18.53
CA PRO A 163 2.23 -13.59 -18.52
C PRO A 163 3.07 -14.49 -17.61
N ASP A 164 4.38 -14.26 -17.56
CA ASP A 164 5.36 -15.05 -16.80
C ASP A 164 5.74 -14.45 -15.44
N THR A 165 5.00 -13.45 -14.94
CA THR A 165 5.18 -12.93 -13.58
C THR A 165 5.07 -14.05 -12.56
N LYS A 166 6.07 -14.16 -11.68
CA LYS A 166 6.05 -15.11 -10.57
C LYS A 166 6.13 -14.36 -9.24
N LEU A 167 5.49 -14.94 -8.23
CA LEU A 167 5.45 -14.47 -6.86
C LEU A 167 5.90 -15.59 -5.92
N TYR A 168 6.71 -15.23 -4.94
CA TYR A 168 6.86 -15.95 -3.68
C TYR A 168 6.37 -15.04 -2.56
N ALA A 169 5.43 -15.52 -1.76
CA ALA A 169 4.90 -14.83 -0.60
C ALA A 169 4.20 -15.86 0.30
N SER A 170 4.86 -16.25 1.39
CA SER A 170 4.28 -17.23 2.31
C SER A 170 3.12 -16.62 3.11
N ALA A 171 2.03 -17.38 3.24
CA ALA A 171 0.89 -17.01 4.07
C ALA A 171 0.36 -18.25 4.78
N ARG A 172 -0.08 -18.10 6.03
CA ARG A 172 -0.69 -19.19 6.81
C ARG A 172 -2.18 -19.32 6.54
N LYS A 173 -2.87 -18.19 6.34
CA LYS A 173 -4.32 -18.12 6.21
C LYS A 173 -4.72 -17.05 5.20
N VAL A 174 -5.92 -17.17 4.65
CA VAL A 174 -6.58 -16.14 3.84
C VAL A 174 -7.87 -15.69 4.53
N TRP A 175 -8.16 -14.39 4.46
CA TRP A 175 -9.44 -13.84 4.90
C TRP A 175 -10.48 -13.94 3.79
N LEU A 176 -11.59 -14.59 4.09
CA LEU A 176 -12.71 -14.79 3.19
C LEU A 176 -13.96 -14.10 3.72
N ALA A 177 -14.89 -13.86 2.81
CA ALA A 177 -16.18 -13.25 3.09
C ALA A 177 -17.30 -14.28 2.98
N GLU A 178 -18.34 -14.09 3.79
CA GLU A 178 -19.67 -14.63 3.50
C GLU A 178 -20.30 -13.85 2.33
N ASP A 179 -21.28 -14.45 1.67
CA ASP A 179 -21.93 -13.85 0.50
C ASP A 179 -22.44 -12.42 0.78
N GLY A 180 -22.00 -11.48 -0.05
CA GLY A 180 -22.41 -10.08 0.00
C GLY A 180 -21.80 -9.26 1.16
N ARG A 181 -20.82 -9.80 1.89
CA ARG A 181 -20.19 -9.13 3.04
C ARG A 181 -18.70 -8.84 2.78
N LEU A 182 -18.11 -7.97 3.61
CA LEU A 182 -16.65 -7.87 3.71
C LEU A 182 -16.08 -9.12 4.43
N PRO A 183 -14.78 -9.42 4.25
CA PRO A 183 -14.16 -10.58 4.89
C PRO A 183 -14.36 -10.61 6.41
N SER A 184 -14.69 -11.78 6.95
CA SER A 184 -15.08 -11.96 8.35
C SER A 184 -14.45 -13.18 9.03
N TYR A 185 -13.88 -14.12 8.28
CA TYR A 185 -13.25 -15.32 8.84
C TYR A 185 -11.97 -15.72 8.08
N GLN A 186 -11.12 -16.48 8.75
CA GLN A 186 -9.90 -17.05 8.16
C GLN A 186 -10.13 -18.49 7.68
N ALA A 187 -9.52 -18.83 6.54
CA ALA A 187 -9.51 -20.18 5.98
C ALA A 187 -8.10 -20.61 5.59
N GLU A 188 -7.93 -21.90 5.27
CA GLU A 188 -6.73 -22.39 4.60
C GLU A 188 -6.52 -21.69 3.27
N VAL A 189 -5.26 -21.42 2.91
CA VAL A 189 -4.92 -20.79 1.63
C VAL A 189 -5.17 -21.80 0.50
N PRO A 190 -6.10 -21.51 -0.44
CA PRO A 190 -6.34 -22.33 -1.62
C PRO A 190 -5.07 -22.52 -2.44
N GLU A 191 -4.93 -23.67 -3.11
CA GLU A 191 -3.74 -24.03 -3.86
C GLU A 191 -3.35 -22.97 -4.91
N GLN A 192 -4.34 -22.44 -5.64
CA GLN A 192 -4.13 -21.42 -6.65
C GLN A 192 -3.66 -20.05 -6.13
N TRP A 193 -3.72 -19.82 -4.81
CA TRP A 193 -3.23 -18.61 -4.14
C TRP A 193 -2.03 -18.89 -3.22
N ARG A 194 -1.48 -20.10 -3.29
CA ARG A 194 -0.36 -20.53 -2.45
C ARG A 194 0.97 -20.20 -3.14
N PHE A 195 1.75 -19.33 -2.50
CA PHE A 195 3.05 -18.88 -2.99
C PHE A 195 4.16 -19.18 -1.95
N ASP A 196 4.09 -20.35 -1.33
CA ASP A 196 5.14 -20.91 -0.45
C ASP A 196 6.40 -21.34 -1.21
N ALA A 197 6.30 -21.46 -2.53
CA ALA A 197 7.39 -21.45 -3.49
C ALA A 197 7.11 -20.40 -4.60
N MET A 198 8.10 -20.10 -5.44
CA MET A 198 7.92 -19.23 -6.60
C MET A 198 6.87 -19.82 -7.55
N GLY A 199 5.73 -19.14 -7.70
CA GLY A 199 4.60 -19.57 -8.53
C GLY A 199 4.06 -18.45 -9.41
N ARG A 200 3.34 -18.78 -10.49
CA ARG A 200 2.71 -17.78 -11.36
C ARG A 200 1.47 -17.20 -10.71
N LEU A 201 1.18 -15.93 -10.96
CA LEU A 201 -0.07 -15.32 -10.53
C LEU A 201 -1.28 -15.98 -11.24
N PRO A 202 -2.40 -16.23 -10.53
CA PRO A 202 -3.59 -16.84 -11.12
C PRO A 202 -4.24 -15.92 -12.16
N GLU A 203 -4.78 -16.49 -13.23
CA GLU A 203 -5.50 -15.73 -14.27
C GLU A 203 -6.88 -15.24 -13.80
N THR A 204 -7.41 -15.85 -12.74
CA THR A 204 -8.65 -15.44 -12.08
C THR A 204 -8.44 -14.23 -11.19
N VAL A 205 -9.55 -13.56 -10.84
CA VAL A 205 -9.52 -12.45 -9.91
C VAL A 205 -9.07 -12.93 -8.53
N VAL A 206 -8.18 -12.15 -7.92
CA VAL A 206 -7.85 -12.23 -6.49
C VAL A 206 -8.07 -10.85 -5.90
N ASP A 207 -8.76 -10.77 -4.76
CA ASP A 207 -8.90 -9.55 -3.94
C ASP A 207 -9.04 -9.95 -2.46
N HIS A 208 -7.94 -10.43 -1.87
CA HIS A 208 -7.96 -11.01 -0.53
C HIS A 208 -6.78 -10.56 0.33
N ALA A 209 -7.01 -10.51 1.65
CA ALA A 209 -5.98 -10.35 2.66
C ALA A 209 -5.46 -11.72 3.12
N PHE A 210 -4.15 -11.85 3.23
CA PHE A 210 -3.44 -13.04 3.68
C PHE A 210 -2.76 -12.75 5.00
N SER A 211 -2.75 -13.72 5.92
CA SER A 211 -2.27 -13.57 7.30
C SER A 211 -1.13 -14.52 7.63
N GLY A 212 -0.39 -14.20 8.69
CA GLY A 212 0.78 -14.96 9.10
C GLY A 212 1.91 -14.83 8.09
N TRP A 213 1.94 -13.68 7.39
CA TRP A 213 3.01 -13.33 6.46
C TRP A 213 4.24 -12.88 7.27
N PRO A 214 5.43 -13.48 7.06
CA PRO A 214 6.64 -13.09 7.78
C PRO A 214 7.22 -11.73 7.34
N GLY A 215 6.55 -11.03 6.41
CA GLY A 215 7.00 -9.75 5.90
C GLY A 215 7.94 -9.85 4.70
N GLU A 216 8.12 -11.02 4.08
CA GLU A 216 9.01 -11.19 2.91
C GLU A 216 8.25 -11.67 1.67
N CYS A 217 8.57 -11.08 0.52
CA CYS A 217 8.09 -11.58 -0.77
C CYS A 217 9.14 -11.36 -1.87
N VAL A 218 9.02 -12.14 -2.95
CA VAL A 218 9.83 -11.97 -4.17
C VAL A 218 8.91 -11.89 -5.37
N ILE A 219 9.09 -10.87 -6.18
CA ILE A 219 8.40 -10.70 -7.46
C ILE A 219 9.44 -10.87 -8.56
N GLU A 220 9.29 -11.90 -9.38
CA GLU A 220 10.18 -12.17 -10.51
C GLU A 220 9.45 -11.87 -11.82
N GLN A 221 10.12 -11.15 -12.71
CA GLN A 221 9.65 -10.79 -14.05
C GLN A 221 10.66 -11.31 -15.07
N PRO A 222 10.63 -12.61 -15.41
CA PRO A 222 11.68 -13.24 -16.22
C PRO A 222 11.83 -12.58 -17.59
N SER A 223 10.71 -12.37 -18.30
CA SER A 223 10.68 -11.71 -19.61
C SER A 223 11.19 -10.26 -19.58
N ALA A 224 11.05 -9.56 -18.44
CA ALA A 224 11.57 -8.21 -18.24
C ALA A 224 12.99 -8.19 -17.62
N GLY A 225 13.59 -9.35 -17.35
CA GLY A 225 14.97 -9.49 -16.90
C GLY A 225 15.24 -8.95 -15.49
N TYR A 226 14.27 -8.98 -14.58
CA TYR A 226 14.49 -8.52 -13.21
C TYR A 226 13.70 -9.29 -12.14
N ARG A 227 14.15 -9.13 -10.90
CA ARG A 227 13.37 -9.47 -9.71
C ARG A 227 13.42 -8.36 -8.66
N LEU A 228 12.37 -8.29 -7.85
CA LEU A 228 12.30 -7.48 -6.64
C LEU A 228 12.30 -8.41 -5.43
N ALA A 229 13.30 -8.29 -4.58
CA ALA A 229 13.30 -8.93 -3.26
C ALA A 229 12.78 -7.91 -2.24
N CYS A 230 11.66 -8.22 -1.60
CA CYS A 230 10.91 -7.29 -0.79
C CYS A 230 10.85 -7.75 0.67
N SER A 231 10.89 -6.78 1.57
CA SER A 231 10.75 -6.99 3.02
C SER A 231 9.93 -5.87 3.64
N ALA A 232 9.04 -6.20 4.56
CA ALA A 232 8.16 -5.27 5.26
C ALA A 232 8.34 -5.35 6.78
N SER A 233 8.11 -4.24 7.46
CA SER A 233 8.05 -4.15 8.93
C SER A 233 6.74 -3.48 9.34
N GLY A 234 6.19 -3.84 10.50
CA GLY A 234 4.88 -3.35 10.93
C GLY A 234 3.70 -3.86 10.09
N ALA A 235 3.93 -4.86 9.24
CA ALA A 235 2.95 -5.52 8.40
C ALA A 235 2.99 -7.04 8.64
N GLU A 236 1.89 -7.58 9.15
CA GLU A 236 1.69 -9.03 9.39
C GLU A 236 0.77 -9.68 8.34
N HIS A 237 0.27 -8.84 7.43
CA HIS A 237 -0.67 -9.18 6.39
C HIS A 237 -0.20 -8.61 5.05
N PHE A 238 -0.62 -9.25 3.95
CA PHE A 238 -0.59 -8.62 2.65
C PHE A 238 -1.95 -8.74 1.96
N LEU A 239 -2.31 -7.75 1.13
CA LEU A 239 -3.38 -7.91 0.15
C LEU A 239 -2.77 -8.31 -1.18
N LEU A 240 -3.39 -9.27 -1.84
CA LEU A 240 -3.11 -9.58 -3.23
C LEU A 240 -4.33 -9.20 -4.07
N PHE A 241 -4.14 -8.25 -4.98
CA PHE A 241 -5.15 -7.85 -5.96
C PHE A 241 -4.67 -8.18 -7.37
N CYS A 242 -5.34 -9.13 -8.02
CA CYS A 242 -5.06 -9.56 -9.39
C CYS A 242 -6.31 -9.33 -10.26
N PRO A 243 -6.53 -8.11 -10.79
CA PRO A 243 -7.66 -7.85 -11.66
C PRO A 243 -7.54 -8.62 -12.99
N GLN A 244 -8.68 -9.09 -13.51
CA GLN A 244 -8.73 -9.86 -14.75
C GLN A 244 -8.34 -8.99 -15.95
N GLY A 245 -7.45 -9.52 -16.80
CA GLY A 245 -7.07 -8.88 -18.07
C GLY A 245 -6.25 -7.59 -17.95
N GLN A 246 -5.80 -7.23 -16.75
CA GLN A 246 -5.01 -6.02 -16.53
C GLN A 246 -3.51 -6.31 -16.52
N GLY A 247 -2.72 -5.39 -17.08
CA GLY A 247 -1.25 -5.44 -17.09
C GLY A 247 -0.60 -5.08 -15.75
N PHE A 248 -1.32 -5.18 -14.63
CA PHE A 248 -0.81 -4.93 -13.29
C PHE A 248 -1.43 -5.88 -12.26
N PHE A 249 -0.76 -6.01 -11.12
CA PHE A 249 -1.29 -6.60 -9.88
C PHE A 249 -0.83 -5.75 -8.70
N CYS A 250 -1.45 -5.90 -7.53
CA CYS A 250 -1.04 -5.21 -6.31
C CYS A 250 -0.65 -6.23 -5.25
N PHE A 251 0.49 -5.98 -4.61
CA PHE A 251 0.92 -6.71 -3.43
C PHE A 251 1.11 -5.69 -2.32
N GLU A 252 0.14 -5.59 -1.42
CA GLU A 252 0.03 -4.46 -0.49
C GLU A 252 0.46 -4.93 0.90
N PRO A 253 1.61 -4.50 1.44
CA PRO A 253 1.93 -4.74 2.83
C PRO A 253 0.99 -3.90 3.71
N VAL A 254 0.30 -4.56 4.64
CA VAL A 254 -0.65 -3.89 5.54
C VAL A 254 -0.54 -4.42 6.96
N SER A 255 -0.86 -3.59 7.94
CA SER A 255 -0.83 -4.00 9.34
C SER A 255 -2.00 -4.90 9.72
N HIS A 256 -3.14 -4.75 9.06
CA HIS A 256 -4.41 -5.41 9.43
C HIS A 256 -5.18 -5.92 8.19
N PRO A 257 -6.08 -6.91 8.35
CA PRO A 257 -6.93 -7.36 7.25
C PRO A 257 -8.06 -6.38 6.95
N ILE A 258 -8.77 -6.63 5.84
CA ILE A 258 -9.96 -5.87 5.46
C ILE A 258 -10.96 -5.90 6.63
N ASN A 259 -11.58 -4.76 6.90
CA ASN A 259 -12.64 -4.64 7.90
C ASN A 259 -12.24 -4.97 9.36
N ALA A 260 -10.94 -4.96 9.70
CA ALA A 260 -10.43 -5.32 11.03
C ALA A 260 -11.12 -4.60 12.21
N HIS A 261 -11.69 -3.41 11.99
CA HIS A 261 -12.42 -2.65 13.00
C HIS A 261 -13.64 -3.40 13.58
N HIS A 262 -14.23 -4.30 12.79
CA HIS A 262 -15.41 -5.10 13.16
C HIS A 262 -15.08 -6.56 13.44
N LEU A 263 -13.80 -6.95 13.39
CA LEU A 263 -13.37 -8.31 13.68
C LEU A 263 -13.05 -8.47 15.18
N PRO A 264 -13.32 -9.65 15.77
CA PRO A 264 -12.93 -9.93 17.15
C PRO A 264 -11.44 -9.68 17.38
N GLY A 265 -11.11 -8.93 18.43
CA GLY A 265 -9.72 -8.60 18.79
C GLY A 265 -9.04 -7.55 17.90
N ARG A 266 -9.69 -7.04 16.84
CA ARG A 266 -9.18 -5.97 15.97
C ARG A 266 -7.76 -6.25 15.45
N PRO A 267 -7.55 -7.40 14.78
CA PRO A 267 -6.22 -7.90 14.46
C PRO A 267 -5.42 -6.87 13.67
N GLY A 268 -4.19 -6.58 14.12
CA GLY A 268 -3.28 -5.67 13.44
C GLY A 268 -3.59 -4.17 13.56
N LEU A 269 -4.71 -3.81 14.19
CA LEU A 269 -5.01 -2.41 14.54
C LEU A 269 -4.35 -2.04 15.86
N ARG A 270 -3.98 -0.76 16.00
CA ARG A 270 -3.51 -0.18 17.28
C ARG A 270 -4.41 0.96 17.69
N LEU A 271 -4.82 0.96 18.95
CA LEU A 271 -5.46 2.13 19.56
C LEU A 271 -4.35 3.11 19.95
N LEU A 272 -4.36 4.30 19.36
CA LEU A 272 -3.39 5.35 19.67
C LEU A 272 -4.05 6.49 20.45
N HIS A 273 -3.42 6.88 21.55
CA HIS A 273 -3.67 8.10 22.32
C HIS A 273 -2.86 9.26 21.75
N ARG A 274 -3.19 10.49 22.18
CA ARG A 274 -2.50 11.70 21.70
C ARG A 274 -0.99 11.58 21.86
N GLY A 275 -0.26 11.81 20.77
CA GLY A 275 1.20 11.73 20.71
C GLY A 275 1.74 10.32 20.48
N GLU A 276 0.92 9.27 20.61
CA GLU A 276 1.33 7.92 20.26
C GLU A 276 1.41 7.74 18.74
N ALA A 277 2.22 6.77 18.33
CA ALA A 277 2.60 6.58 16.94
C ALA A 277 2.58 5.12 16.51
N MET A 278 2.48 4.93 15.19
CA MET A 278 2.60 3.65 14.52
C MET A 278 3.40 3.83 13.23
N ASN A 279 4.15 2.80 12.84
CA ASN A 279 4.95 2.81 11.63
C ASN A 279 4.80 1.52 10.83
N LEU A 280 5.00 1.62 9.52
CA LEU A 280 5.08 0.52 8.58
C LEU A 280 6.19 0.82 7.57
N GLY A 281 7.10 -0.13 7.37
CA GLY A 281 8.20 -0.03 6.42
C GLY A 281 8.04 -1.02 5.28
N PHE A 282 8.45 -0.63 4.08
CA PHE A 282 8.54 -1.53 2.93
C PHE A 282 9.78 -1.23 2.10
N ARG A 283 10.61 -2.26 1.95
CA ARG A 283 11.86 -2.23 1.21
C ARG A 283 11.75 -3.13 -0.01
N MET A 284 12.08 -2.60 -1.18
CA MET A 284 12.08 -3.31 -2.47
C MET A 284 13.46 -3.21 -3.10
N GLN A 285 14.18 -4.34 -3.19
CA GLN A 285 15.50 -4.41 -3.81
C GLN A 285 15.40 -4.89 -5.26
N TYR A 286 15.73 -4.03 -6.21
CA TYR A 286 15.95 -4.39 -7.60
C TYR A 286 17.20 -5.26 -7.78
N ARG A 287 17.07 -6.32 -8.57
CA ARG A 287 18.19 -7.09 -9.14
C ARG A 287 17.86 -7.46 -10.59
N ALA A 288 18.81 -7.28 -11.49
CA ALA A 288 18.75 -7.87 -12.82
C ALA A 288 18.83 -9.40 -12.72
N LEU A 289 18.18 -10.09 -13.66
CA LEU A 289 18.27 -11.55 -13.85
C LEU A 289 19.32 -11.92 -14.89
#